data_AF-A0A1G2XI82-F1
#
_entry.id   AF-A0A1G2XI82-F1
#
_cell.length_a   1.000
_cell.length_b   1.000
_cell.length_c   1.000
_cell.angle_alpha   90.00
_cell.angle_beta   90.00
_cell.angle_gamma   90.00
#
_symmetry.space_group_name_H-M   'P 1'
#
loop_
_entity.id
_entity.type
_entity.pdbx_description
1 polymer ?
#
loop_
_entity_poly.entity_id
_entity_poly.type
_entity_poly.pdbx_seq_one_letter_code
_entity_poly.pdbx_strand_id
1 'polypeptide(L)'
;MVISPIEDLKTFLGAGIMKPLHCLSLILFSILIFTEIQANECGDWGYSQMDFNRDCYVNLADFAVFCDNWLVCSNPAGLDCIKLNKAIVVAHRGYSGIAPENTLSAFNAARGYADMVELDAYSSADGVLVVIHDSNVARTTDGEGYIYNMTLSQIKQLDAGSWFSPAFTGERIPTLQESINAILPDMTPCIEQKGGTAQQYVDLLTSMGVRDKVVVISFTESFLNQVHAIAPEIKLGFLGSSASAITDSLLVRLAVNGIDIVDWSYGSIADANVMKIQAVGLEVGVWTANTAAVIQTQIDRGADYITTNYPALTRQLVEQYY
;
A
#
# COMPACT_ATOMS: atom_id res chain seq x y z
N MET A 1 18.56 -30.68 -36.67
CA MET A 1 18.77 -29.28 -36.25
C MET A 1 18.13 -29.17 -34.89
N VAL A 2 18.89 -29.51 -33.84
CA VAL A 2 18.41 -29.53 -32.45
C VAL A 2 18.63 -28.12 -31.93
N ILE A 3 17.55 -27.35 -31.83
CA ILE A 3 17.57 -26.03 -31.22
C ILE A 3 17.77 -26.26 -29.72
N SER A 4 18.73 -25.55 -29.13
CA SER A 4 19.07 -25.68 -27.71
C SER A 4 17.88 -25.25 -26.84
N PRO A 5 17.39 -26.10 -25.91
CA PRO A 5 16.31 -25.75 -24.98
C PRO A 5 16.58 -24.48 -24.14
N ILE A 6 17.84 -24.07 -24.05
CA ILE A 6 18.31 -22.90 -23.29
C ILE A 6 17.96 -21.58 -23.99
N GLU A 7 17.90 -21.55 -25.33
CA GLU A 7 17.52 -20.33 -26.05
C GLU A 7 16.02 -20.05 -25.94
N ASP A 8 15.19 -21.09 -25.92
CA ASP A 8 13.74 -20.95 -25.71
C ASP A 8 13.42 -20.47 -24.29
N LEU A 9 14.14 -20.95 -23.26
CA LEU A 9 13.91 -20.51 -21.88
C LEU A 9 14.26 -19.02 -21.67
N LYS A 10 15.37 -18.53 -22.27
CA LYS A 10 15.72 -17.10 -22.26
C LYS A 10 14.69 -16.24 -23.01
N THR A 11 14.12 -16.78 -24.08
CA THR A 11 13.08 -16.10 -24.86
C THR A 11 11.75 -16.08 -24.10
N PHE A 12 11.46 -17.11 -23.31
CA PHE A 12 10.28 -17.21 -22.44
C PHE A 12 10.39 -16.35 -21.16
N LEU A 13 11.58 -16.28 -20.56
CA LEU A 13 11.88 -15.51 -19.36
C LEU A 13 12.14 -14.02 -19.64
N GLY A 14 12.46 -13.66 -20.89
CA GLY A 14 12.69 -12.27 -21.33
C GLY A 14 11.41 -11.43 -21.46
N ALA A 15 10.23 -12.04 -21.36
CA ALA A 15 8.95 -11.35 -21.29
C ALA A 15 8.46 -11.40 -19.83
N GLY A 16 8.56 -10.27 -19.13
CA GLY A 16 8.21 -10.17 -17.71
C GLY A 16 6.90 -10.87 -17.35
N ILE A 17 6.95 -11.56 -16.20
CA ILE A 17 5.82 -12.20 -15.50
C ILE A 17 5.19 -13.38 -16.27
N MET A 18 5.77 -14.57 -16.14
CA MET A 18 5.03 -15.82 -16.33
C MET A 18 3.81 -15.83 -15.36
N LYS A 19 2.65 -16.28 -15.82
CA LYS A 19 1.44 -16.46 -14.97
C LYS A 19 1.42 -17.85 -14.33
N PRO A 20 0.67 -18.11 -13.24
CA PRO A 20 0.59 -19.43 -12.60
C PRO A 20 0.25 -20.60 -13.58
N LEU A 21 -0.58 -20.34 -14.60
CA LEU A 21 -0.91 -21.33 -15.65
C LEU A 21 0.27 -21.69 -16.58
N HIS A 22 1.27 -20.82 -16.73
CA HIS A 22 2.44 -21.08 -17.57
C HIS A 22 3.40 -22.06 -16.90
N CYS A 23 3.51 -22.05 -15.56
CA CYS A 23 4.25 -23.07 -14.82
C CYS A 23 3.66 -24.47 -15.05
N LEU A 24 2.33 -24.63 -14.97
CA LEU A 24 1.68 -25.94 -15.19
C LEU A 24 1.93 -26.50 -16.61
N SER A 25 1.99 -25.62 -17.60
CA SER A 25 2.27 -25.98 -19.00
C SER A 25 3.74 -26.35 -19.21
N LEU A 26 4.67 -25.65 -18.53
CA LEU A 26 6.10 -25.96 -18.53
C LEU A 26 6.41 -27.26 -17.78
N ILE A 27 5.69 -27.59 -16.70
CA ILE A 27 5.79 -28.87 -15.99
C ILE A 27 5.47 -30.04 -16.95
N LEU A 28 4.39 -29.93 -17.73
CA LEU A 28 4.02 -30.95 -18.72
C LEU A 28 5.03 -31.08 -19.87
N PHE A 29 5.66 -29.97 -20.28
CA PHE A 29 6.64 -29.95 -21.37
C PHE A 29 8.03 -30.45 -20.94
N SER A 30 8.41 -30.23 -19.68
CA SER A 30 9.72 -30.62 -19.12
C SER A 30 9.80 -32.09 -18.69
N ILE A 31 8.66 -32.73 -18.39
CA ILE A 31 8.54 -34.19 -18.19
C ILE A 31 9.04 -34.99 -19.42
N LEU A 32 9.09 -34.38 -20.61
CA LEU A 32 9.47 -35.03 -21.85
C LEU A 32 10.97 -34.91 -22.23
N ILE A 33 11.78 -34.07 -21.58
CA ILE A 33 13.07 -33.64 -22.19
C ILE A 33 14.34 -33.75 -21.30
N PHE A 34 14.28 -33.84 -19.97
CA PHE A 34 15.54 -33.74 -19.19
C PHE A 34 16.18 -35.10 -18.85
N THR A 35 17.41 -35.24 -19.35
CA THR A 35 18.40 -36.27 -18.98
C THR A 35 19.14 -35.81 -17.72
N GLU A 36 19.42 -36.75 -16.81
CA GLU A 36 20.19 -36.53 -15.59
C GLU A 36 21.55 -35.88 -15.92
N ILE A 37 21.70 -34.59 -15.58
CA ILE A 37 23.01 -33.95 -15.59
C ILE A 37 23.55 -34.11 -14.17
N GLN A 38 24.50 -35.03 -13.99
CA GLN A 38 25.31 -35.05 -12.77
C GLN A 38 26.04 -33.72 -12.67
N ALA A 39 25.71 -32.93 -11.65
CA ALA A 39 26.59 -31.87 -11.17
C ALA A 39 27.82 -32.57 -10.60
N ASN A 40 28.81 -32.82 -11.45
CA ASN A 40 30.08 -33.34 -10.98
C ASN A 40 30.68 -32.29 -10.04
N GLU A 41 30.79 -32.67 -8.76
CA GLU A 41 31.45 -31.97 -7.65
C GLU A 41 30.57 -31.09 -6.74
N CYS A 42 29.80 -31.73 -5.85
CA CYS A 42 29.66 -31.16 -4.51
C CYS A 42 30.93 -31.45 -3.70
N GLY A 43 31.95 -30.60 -3.91
CA GLY A 43 33.15 -30.50 -3.09
C GLY A 43 33.11 -29.27 -2.17
N ASP A 44 34.26 -28.87 -1.62
CA ASP A 44 34.47 -27.75 -0.66
C ASP A 44 33.99 -26.35 -1.14
N TRP A 45 33.30 -26.24 -2.28
CA TRP A 45 33.00 -24.98 -3.00
C TRP A 45 31.51 -24.61 -3.08
N GLY A 46 30.62 -25.36 -2.42
CA GLY A 46 29.19 -25.02 -2.30
C GLY A 46 28.31 -25.43 -3.48
N TYR A 47 27.00 -25.22 -3.33
CA TYR A 47 25.96 -25.69 -4.25
C TYR A 47 25.93 -24.92 -5.58
N SER A 48 25.55 -25.61 -6.66
CA SER A 48 25.21 -24.97 -7.94
C SER A 48 24.08 -23.96 -7.75
N GLN A 49 24.09 -22.84 -8.48
CA GLN A 49 23.00 -21.85 -8.43
C GLN A 49 21.65 -22.41 -8.92
N MET A 50 21.63 -23.60 -9.52
CA MET A 50 20.41 -24.27 -9.99
C MET A 50 20.05 -25.52 -9.17
N ASP A 51 20.78 -25.79 -8.08
CA ASP A 51 20.47 -26.82 -7.09
C ASP A 51 19.72 -26.13 -5.92
N PHE A 52 18.39 -26.04 -6.07
CA PHE A 52 17.53 -25.27 -5.18
C PHE A 52 17.25 -26.01 -3.88
N ASN A 53 17.25 -27.34 -3.90
CA ASN A 53 17.01 -28.16 -2.71
C ASN A 53 18.31 -28.54 -1.98
N ARG A 54 19.48 -28.18 -2.54
CA ARG A 54 20.82 -28.39 -1.99
C ARG A 54 21.15 -29.87 -1.80
N ASP A 55 20.71 -30.70 -2.73
CA ASP A 55 20.95 -32.15 -2.72
C ASP A 55 22.13 -32.59 -3.60
N CYS A 56 22.83 -31.63 -4.22
CA CYS A 56 23.97 -31.83 -5.12
C CYS A 56 23.61 -32.41 -6.50
N TYR A 57 22.33 -32.51 -6.81
CA TYR A 57 21.83 -32.82 -8.13
C TYR A 57 21.05 -31.61 -8.64
N VAL A 58 20.96 -31.47 -9.97
CA VAL A 58 20.04 -30.52 -10.59
C VAL A 58 19.01 -31.38 -11.32
N ASN A 59 17.84 -31.56 -10.70
CA ASN A 59 16.84 -32.52 -11.13
C ASN A 59 15.41 -31.94 -11.05
N LEU A 60 14.40 -32.79 -11.23
CA LEU A 60 13.00 -32.36 -11.21
C LEU A 60 12.56 -31.82 -9.85
N ALA A 61 13.16 -32.26 -8.75
CA ALA A 61 12.92 -31.73 -7.42
C ALA A 61 13.44 -30.29 -7.28
N ASP A 62 14.59 -29.96 -7.86
CA ASP A 62 15.07 -28.57 -7.94
C ASP A 62 14.13 -27.69 -8.76
N PHE A 63 13.63 -28.22 -9.88
CA PHE A 63 12.63 -27.52 -10.69
C PHE A 63 11.31 -27.36 -9.94
N ALA A 64 10.88 -28.35 -9.16
CA ALA A 64 9.69 -28.25 -8.32
C ALA A 64 9.86 -27.19 -7.23
N VAL A 65 11.02 -27.15 -6.54
CA VAL A 65 11.34 -26.09 -5.57
C VAL A 65 11.43 -24.73 -6.24
N PHE A 66 12.02 -24.64 -7.44
CA PHE A 66 12.04 -23.43 -8.24
C PHE A 66 10.62 -22.96 -8.60
N CYS A 67 9.75 -23.86 -9.08
CA CYS A 67 8.36 -23.56 -9.42
C CYS A 67 7.54 -23.16 -8.19
N ASP A 68 7.70 -23.84 -7.06
CA ASP A 68 7.05 -23.48 -5.80
C ASP A 68 7.49 -22.09 -5.33
N ASN A 69 8.78 -21.79 -5.41
CA ASN A 69 9.31 -20.43 -5.17
C ASN A 69 8.75 -19.43 -6.20
N TRP A 70 8.55 -19.84 -7.45
CA TRP A 70 8.00 -19.01 -8.53
C TRP A 70 6.52 -18.66 -8.32
N LEU A 71 5.78 -19.48 -7.56
CA LEU A 71 4.38 -19.22 -7.19
C LEU A 71 4.26 -18.21 -6.05
N VAL A 72 5.34 -17.91 -5.32
CA VAL A 72 5.33 -17.05 -4.12
C VAL A 72 6.39 -15.93 -4.12
N CYS A 73 7.28 -15.88 -5.12
CA CYS A 73 8.38 -14.91 -5.21
C CYS A 73 8.41 -14.23 -6.60
N SER A 74 8.69 -12.93 -6.63
CA SER A 74 8.81 -12.13 -7.87
C SER A 74 10.16 -12.26 -8.59
N ASN A 75 11.18 -12.83 -7.94
CA ASN A 75 12.50 -13.09 -8.54
C ASN A 75 13.14 -14.37 -7.97
N PRO A 76 13.00 -15.53 -8.64
CA PRO A 76 13.57 -16.81 -8.17
C PRO A 76 15.09 -16.94 -8.41
N ALA A 77 15.68 -16.04 -9.20
CA ALA A 77 17.07 -16.14 -9.66
C ALA A 77 18.05 -15.37 -8.75
N GLY A 78 17.53 -14.61 -7.78
CA GLY A 78 18.30 -13.94 -6.73
C GLY A 78 18.20 -14.69 -5.40
N LEU A 79 19.20 -14.54 -4.54
CA LEU A 79 19.26 -15.14 -3.20
C LEU A 79 18.22 -14.56 -2.20
N ASP A 80 17.41 -13.59 -2.61
CA ASP A 80 16.43 -12.90 -1.76
C ASP A 80 15.01 -13.16 -2.28
N CYS A 81 14.39 -14.28 -1.86
CA CYS A 81 12.94 -14.43 -2.04
C CYS A 81 12.25 -13.40 -1.15
N ILE A 82 11.66 -12.38 -1.76
CA ILE A 82 10.71 -11.50 -1.09
C ILE A 82 9.37 -12.24 -1.08
N LYS A 83 8.99 -12.72 0.10
CA LYS A 83 7.68 -13.29 0.36
C LYS A 83 6.64 -12.19 0.10
N LEU A 84 5.78 -12.38 -0.89
CA LEU A 84 4.67 -11.45 -1.14
C LEU A 84 3.77 -11.49 0.11
N ASN A 85 3.79 -10.41 0.89
CA ASN A 85 2.89 -10.26 2.02
C ASN A 85 1.51 -9.86 1.49
N LYS A 86 0.45 -10.39 2.12
CA LYS A 86 -0.93 -9.99 1.79
C LYS A 86 -1.05 -8.47 1.87
N ALA A 87 -1.30 -7.84 0.72
CA ALA A 87 -1.39 -6.39 0.63
C ALA A 87 -2.51 -5.87 1.55
N ILE A 88 -2.21 -4.81 2.28
CA ILE A 88 -3.13 -4.12 3.18
C ILE A 88 -4.08 -3.26 2.34
N VAL A 89 -5.39 -3.49 2.50
CA VAL A 89 -6.42 -2.74 1.79
C VAL A 89 -6.72 -1.45 2.55
N VAL A 90 -6.45 -0.31 1.92
CA VAL A 90 -6.69 1.02 2.49
C VAL A 90 -7.89 1.68 1.79
N ALA A 91 -8.96 1.95 2.54
CA ALA A 91 -10.15 2.63 2.03
C ALA A 91 -9.90 4.15 1.97
N HIS A 92 -9.70 4.68 0.76
CA HIS A 92 -9.39 6.09 0.49
C HIS A 92 -10.58 6.99 0.82
N ARG A 93 -10.42 7.82 1.85
CA ARG A 93 -11.46 8.68 2.43
C ARG A 93 -12.70 7.87 2.87
N GLY A 94 -12.48 6.64 3.34
CA GLY A 94 -13.52 5.62 3.57
C GLY A 94 -13.89 4.85 2.30
N TYR A 95 -15.05 4.19 2.28
CA TYR A 95 -15.58 3.58 1.06
C TYR A 95 -16.22 4.65 0.15
N SER A 96 -15.39 5.58 -0.33
CA SER A 96 -15.79 6.76 -1.10
C SER A 96 -16.41 6.46 -2.47
N GLY A 97 -16.27 5.22 -2.96
CA GLY A 97 -16.99 4.75 -4.14
C GLY A 97 -18.51 4.57 -3.94
N ILE A 98 -19.00 4.49 -2.69
CA ILE A 98 -20.44 4.24 -2.39
C ILE A 98 -21.03 5.14 -1.31
N ALA A 99 -20.23 5.95 -0.63
CA ALA A 99 -20.63 6.88 0.42
C ALA A 99 -19.83 8.19 0.32
N PRO A 100 -20.34 9.32 0.84
CA PRO A 100 -19.65 10.61 0.76
C PRO A 100 -18.28 10.54 1.43
N GLU A 101 -17.23 10.92 0.71
CA GLU A 101 -15.84 10.87 1.18
C GLU A 101 -15.64 11.59 2.53
N ASN A 102 -14.73 11.09 3.38
CA ASN A 102 -14.35 11.71 4.66
C ASN A 102 -15.51 11.85 5.67
N THR A 103 -16.50 10.96 5.62
CA THR A 103 -17.66 10.95 6.54
C THR A 103 -17.73 9.67 7.38
N LEU A 104 -18.48 9.71 8.48
CA LEU A 104 -18.70 8.53 9.31
C LEU A 104 -19.43 7.42 8.54
N SER A 105 -20.33 7.78 7.61
CA SER A 105 -20.97 6.83 6.71
C SER A 105 -19.96 6.10 5.82
N ALA A 106 -18.99 6.80 5.23
CA ALA A 106 -17.96 6.17 4.41
C ALA A 106 -17.02 5.26 5.22
N PHE A 107 -16.69 5.63 6.45
CA PHE A 107 -15.85 4.81 7.32
C PHE A 107 -16.58 3.52 7.74
N ASN A 108 -17.84 3.63 8.13
CA ASN A 108 -18.65 2.46 8.47
C ASN A 108 -18.87 1.54 7.28
N ALA A 109 -19.06 2.10 6.08
CA ALA A 109 -19.21 1.31 4.86
C ALA A 109 -17.95 0.49 4.50
N ALA A 110 -16.76 0.90 4.94
CA ALA A 110 -15.52 0.17 4.68
C ALA A 110 -15.32 -1.07 5.58
N ARG A 111 -16.07 -1.20 6.68
CA ARG A 111 -15.92 -2.30 7.64
C ARG A 111 -16.12 -3.66 6.97
N GLY A 112 -15.21 -4.60 7.26
CA GLY A 112 -15.20 -5.93 6.66
C GLY A 112 -14.59 -5.99 5.25
N TYR A 113 -14.29 -4.85 4.63
CA TYR A 113 -13.64 -4.79 3.32
C TYR A 113 -12.21 -4.26 3.40
N ALA A 114 -11.94 -3.28 4.27
CA ALA A 114 -10.63 -2.68 4.40
C ALA A 114 -9.91 -3.11 5.70
N ASP A 115 -8.59 -3.04 5.67
CA ASP A 115 -7.71 -3.19 6.85
C ASP A 115 -7.44 -1.81 7.49
N MET A 116 -7.44 -0.76 6.66
CA MET A 116 -7.22 0.63 7.06
C MET A 116 -8.23 1.57 6.39
N VAL A 117 -8.44 2.72 7.00
CA VAL A 117 -9.22 3.81 6.42
C VAL A 117 -8.36 5.05 6.36
N GLU A 118 -8.10 5.52 5.14
CA GLU A 118 -7.45 6.80 4.92
C GLU A 118 -8.47 7.93 5.07
N LEU A 119 -8.03 9.06 5.64
CA LEU A 119 -8.84 10.25 5.86
C LEU A 119 -7.97 11.52 5.92
N ASP A 120 -8.53 12.62 5.45
CA ASP A 120 -7.83 13.90 5.30
C ASP A 120 -8.12 14.86 6.44
N ALA A 121 -7.12 15.39 7.14
CA ALA A 121 -7.31 16.26 8.30
C ALA A 121 -6.79 17.70 8.10
N TYR A 122 -7.65 18.67 8.45
CA TYR A 122 -7.33 20.09 8.56
C TYR A 122 -7.58 20.61 9.97
N SER A 123 -6.91 21.70 10.35
CA SER A 123 -7.25 22.47 11.56
C SER A 123 -8.29 23.54 11.22
N SER A 124 -9.36 23.60 12.02
CA SER A 124 -10.33 24.71 12.03
C SER A 124 -9.71 26.00 12.61
N ALA A 125 -10.44 27.11 12.51
CA ALA A 125 -10.02 28.41 13.04
C ALA A 125 -9.84 28.42 14.57
N ASP A 126 -10.57 27.57 15.28
CA ASP A 126 -10.48 27.37 16.74
C ASP A 126 -9.58 26.17 17.12
N GLY A 127 -8.76 25.68 16.18
CA GLY A 127 -7.68 24.72 16.45
C GLY A 127 -8.11 23.26 16.53
N VAL A 128 -9.35 22.92 16.18
CA VAL A 128 -9.87 21.54 16.18
C VAL A 128 -9.54 20.86 14.85
N LEU A 129 -9.02 19.64 14.92
CA LEU A 129 -8.79 18.83 13.72
C LEU A 129 -10.12 18.27 13.20
N VAL A 130 -10.45 18.59 11.94
CA VAL A 130 -11.66 18.18 11.22
C VAL A 130 -11.28 17.45 9.94
N VAL A 131 -12.18 16.59 9.45
CA VAL A 131 -11.87 15.62 8.40
C VAL A 131 -12.55 15.98 7.08
N ILE A 132 -11.75 16.46 6.12
CA ILE A 132 -12.14 16.93 4.79
C ILE A 132 -10.90 17.08 3.91
N HIS A 133 -11.01 16.76 2.62
CA HIS A 133 -9.88 16.81 1.69
C HIS A 133 -9.51 18.21 1.21
N ASP A 134 -10.51 19.01 0.85
CA ASP A 134 -10.30 20.31 0.22
C ASP A 134 -10.17 21.39 1.31
N SER A 135 -9.32 22.39 1.09
CA SER A 135 -9.23 23.52 2.01
C SER A 135 -10.49 24.39 2.02
N ASN A 136 -11.29 24.32 0.94
CA ASN A 136 -12.59 24.97 0.81
C ASN A 136 -13.72 23.93 0.87
N VAL A 137 -14.77 24.22 1.62
CA VAL A 137 -15.87 23.26 1.89
C VAL A 137 -16.82 23.03 0.70
N ALA A 138 -16.76 23.86 -0.35
CA ALA A 138 -17.82 23.93 -1.36
C ALA A 138 -18.00 22.67 -2.23
N ARG A 139 -16.96 21.85 -2.42
CA ARG A 139 -17.08 20.66 -3.28
C ARG A 139 -17.91 19.55 -2.62
N THR A 140 -17.73 19.36 -1.32
CA THR A 140 -18.28 18.21 -0.58
C THR A 140 -19.24 18.63 0.52
N THR A 141 -19.76 19.86 0.46
CA THR A 141 -20.81 20.33 1.38
C THR A 141 -21.81 21.27 0.69
N ASP A 142 -22.82 21.71 1.45
CA ASP A 142 -23.76 22.77 1.07
C ASP A 142 -23.28 24.20 1.41
N GLY A 143 -22.04 24.35 1.91
CA GLY A 143 -21.47 25.64 2.30
C GLY A 143 -20.39 26.16 1.36
N GLU A 144 -19.78 27.28 1.73
CA GLU A 144 -18.61 27.85 1.07
C GLU A 144 -17.65 28.47 2.08
N GLY A 145 -16.37 28.59 1.71
CA GLY A 145 -15.34 29.19 2.54
C GLY A 145 -14.24 28.20 2.94
N TYR A 146 -13.18 28.74 3.55
CA TYR A 146 -11.99 27.97 3.90
C TYR A 146 -12.06 27.42 5.33
N ILE A 147 -11.68 26.16 5.53
CA ILE A 147 -11.72 25.47 6.83
C ILE A 147 -10.99 26.25 7.93
N TYR A 148 -9.81 26.81 7.62
CA TYR A 148 -9.00 27.57 8.56
C TYR A 148 -9.60 28.94 8.95
N ASN A 149 -10.72 29.34 8.34
CA ASN A 149 -11.49 30.54 8.70
C ASN A 149 -12.81 30.22 9.42
N MET A 150 -13.13 28.94 9.64
CA MET A 150 -14.38 28.50 10.26
C MET A 150 -14.12 27.83 11.61
N THR A 151 -14.95 28.11 12.62
CA THR A 151 -14.93 27.38 13.89
C THR A 151 -15.55 26.00 13.74
N LEU A 152 -15.25 25.07 14.65
CA LEU A 152 -15.90 23.76 14.66
C LEU A 152 -17.43 23.89 14.65
N SER A 153 -17.98 24.82 15.43
CA SER A 153 -19.42 25.02 15.51
C SER A 153 -20.04 25.41 14.17
N GLN A 154 -19.33 26.19 13.35
CA GLN A 154 -19.77 26.57 12.00
C GLN A 154 -19.64 25.39 11.04
N ILE A 155 -18.50 24.68 11.07
CA ILE A 155 -18.24 23.49 10.25
C ILE A 155 -19.31 22.42 10.49
N LYS A 156 -19.72 22.21 11.74
CA LYS A 156 -20.77 21.23 12.10
C LYS A 156 -22.17 21.57 11.60
N GLN A 157 -22.43 22.77 11.11
CA GLN A 157 -23.72 23.11 10.48
C GLN A 157 -23.84 22.65 9.04
N LEU A 158 -22.72 22.33 8.38
CA LEU A 158 -22.68 21.94 6.98
C LEU A 158 -23.20 20.52 6.78
N ASP A 159 -23.91 20.30 5.67
CA ASP A 159 -24.29 18.98 5.16
C ASP A 159 -23.18 18.47 4.22
N ALA A 160 -22.50 17.40 4.63
CA ALA A 160 -21.39 16.79 3.91
C ALA A 160 -21.79 15.55 3.08
N GLY A 161 -23.09 15.26 2.93
CA GLY A 161 -23.57 14.03 2.30
C GLY A 161 -24.55 14.23 1.16
N SER A 162 -25.37 15.27 1.20
CA SER A 162 -26.41 15.54 0.20
C SER A 162 -25.86 15.69 -1.23
N TRP A 163 -24.63 16.17 -1.39
CA TRP A 163 -23.95 16.27 -2.69
C TRP A 163 -23.68 14.91 -3.33
N PHE A 164 -23.49 13.87 -2.52
CA PHE A 164 -23.23 12.51 -3.00
C PHE A 164 -24.53 11.80 -3.37
N SER A 165 -25.52 11.84 -2.49
CA SER A 165 -26.87 11.32 -2.73
C SER A 165 -27.84 11.82 -1.64
N PRO A 166 -29.13 12.02 -1.95
CA PRO A 166 -30.16 12.36 -0.96
C PRO A 166 -30.27 11.37 0.21
N ALA A 167 -29.77 10.14 0.05
CA ALA A 167 -29.73 9.14 1.13
C ALA A 167 -28.79 9.54 2.29
N PHE A 168 -27.84 10.45 2.06
CA PHE A 168 -26.88 10.92 3.05
C PHE A 168 -27.17 12.35 3.54
N THR A 169 -28.38 12.86 3.32
CA THR A 169 -28.77 14.17 3.83
C THR A 169 -28.60 14.26 5.34
N GLY A 170 -27.97 15.33 5.81
CA GLY A 170 -27.66 15.58 7.21
C GLY A 170 -26.36 14.96 7.72
N GLU A 171 -25.61 14.24 6.87
CA GLU A 171 -24.24 13.82 7.18
C GLU A 171 -23.38 15.07 7.47
N ARG A 172 -22.46 14.97 8.43
CA ARG A 172 -21.66 16.13 8.90
C ARG A 172 -20.19 15.89 8.65
N ILE A 173 -19.43 16.97 8.49
CA ILE A 173 -17.97 16.92 8.58
C ILE A 173 -17.60 16.40 10.00
N PRO A 174 -16.91 15.26 10.13
CA PRO A 174 -16.48 14.76 11.43
C PRO A 174 -15.22 15.48 11.92
N THR A 175 -15.04 15.52 13.23
CA THR A 175 -13.74 15.80 13.85
C THR A 175 -12.83 14.59 13.67
N LEU A 176 -11.52 14.80 13.73
CA LEU A 176 -10.56 13.69 13.68
C LEU A 176 -10.79 12.69 14.81
N GLN A 177 -11.18 13.17 16.00
CA GLN A 177 -11.55 12.32 17.14
C GLN A 177 -12.75 11.41 16.83
N GLU A 178 -13.82 11.96 16.26
CA GLU A 178 -15.01 11.19 15.87
C GLU A 178 -14.67 10.15 14.81
N SER A 179 -13.84 10.53 13.82
CA SER A 179 -13.38 9.63 12.76
C SER A 179 -12.56 8.46 13.32
N ILE A 180 -11.57 8.73 14.18
CA ILE A 180 -10.75 7.68 14.82
C ILE A 180 -11.63 6.71 15.62
N ASN A 181 -12.59 7.24 16.40
CA ASN A 181 -13.54 6.41 17.15
C ASN A 181 -14.43 5.56 16.24
N ALA A 182 -14.81 6.08 15.07
CA ALA A 182 -15.63 5.37 14.09
C ALA A 182 -14.85 4.36 13.23
N ILE A 183 -13.52 4.36 13.28
CA ILE A 183 -12.67 3.44 12.51
C ILE A 183 -12.16 2.31 13.41
N LEU A 184 -11.68 2.64 14.61
CA LEU A 184 -11.24 1.66 15.60
C LEU A 184 -12.42 0.83 16.17
N PRO A 185 -12.16 -0.36 16.73
CA PRO A 185 -10.89 -1.10 16.69
C PRO A 185 -10.73 -1.98 15.43
N ASP A 186 -11.74 -2.06 14.58
CA ASP A 186 -11.82 -3.05 13.49
C ASP A 186 -10.85 -2.74 12.33
N MET A 187 -10.50 -1.47 12.14
CA MET A 187 -9.59 -0.99 11.10
C MET A 187 -8.63 0.04 11.69
N THR A 188 -7.50 0.27 11.03
CA THR A 188 -6.51 1.28 11.44
C THR A 188 -6.75 2.62 10.73
N PRO A 189 -6.88 3.75 11.45
CA PRO A 189 -6.91 5.07 10.83
C PRO A 189 -5.57 5.43 10.18
N CYS A 190 -5.59 5.83 8.91
CA CYS A 190 -4.47 6.40 8.17
C CYS A 190 -4.74 7.89 7.94
N ILE A 191 -4.11 8.76 8.70
CA ILE A 191 -4.48 10.16 8.80
C ILE A 191 -3.56 10.97 7.88
N GLU A 192 -4.08 11.48 6.76
CA GLU A 192 -3.36 12.43 5.93
C GLU A 192 -3.41 13.84 6.54
N GLN A 193 -2.24 14.43 6.78
CA GLN A 193 -2.16 15.82 7.16
C GLN A 193 -2.35 16.73 5.93
N LYS A 194 -3.40 17.55 5.95
CA LYS A 194 -3.61 18.65 5.02
C LYS A 194 -3.36 20.02 5.63
N GLY A 195 -3.52 20.12 6.95
CA GLY A 195 -3.24 21.32 7.74
C GLY A 195 -3.16 21.03 9.24
N GLY A 196 -2.78 22.04 10.02
CA GLY A 196 -2.47 21.89 11.45
C GLY A 196 -1.00 21.52 11.70
N THR A 197 -0.57 21.64 12.96
CA THR A 197 0.82 21.41 13.40
C THR A 197 1.02 19.98 13.91
N ALA A 198 2.26 19.48 13.90
CA ALA A 198 2.60 18.17 14.45
C ALA A 198 2.13 18.03 15.93
N GLN A 199 2.27 19.10 16.72
CA GLN A 199 1.83 19.12 18.11
C GLN A 199 0.32 18.90 18.25
N GLN A 200 -0.51 19.52 17.40
CA GLN A 200 -1.97 19.32 17.45
C GLN A 200 -2.37 17.86 17.22
N TYR A 201 -1.73 17.19 16.25
CA TYR A 201 -1.99 15.78 15.97
C TYR A 201 -1.53 14.91 17.14
N VAL A 202 -0.29 15.10 17.60
CA VAL A 202 0.24 14.31 18.70
C VAL A 202 -0.58 14.51 19.97
N ASP A 203 -0.94 15.74 20.35
CA ASP A 203 -1.74 16.02 21.55
C ASP A 203 -3.09 15.29 21.51
N LEU A 204 -3.79 15.36 20.38
CA LEU A 204 -5.05 14.64 20.19
C LEU A 204 -4.86 13.12 20.35
N LEU A 205 -3.92 12.53 19.60
CA LEU A 205 -3.65 11.09 19.63
C LEU A 205 -3.21 10.60 21.01
N THR A 206 -2.49 11.46 21.76
CA THR A 206 -2.11 11.22 23.16
C THR A 206 -3.32 11.18 24.07
N SER A 207 -4.19 12.20 23.96
CA SER A 207 -5.38 12.32 24.80
C SER A 207 -6.33 11.14 24.61
N MET A 208 -6.33 10.56 23.42
CA MET A 208 -7.12 9.38 23.06
C MET A 208 -6.44 8.06 23.44
N GLY A 209 -5.13 8.05 23.70
CA GLY A 209 -4.36 6.83 23.98
C GLY A 209 -4.27 5.89 22.78
N VAL A 210 -4.08 6.44 21.57
CA VAL A 210 -4.13 5.69 20.29
C VAL A 210 -2.90 5.91 19.40
N ARG A 211 -1.81 6.47 19.94
CA ARG A 211 -0.58 6.78 19.17
C ARG A 211 -0.03 5.56 18.42
N ASP A 212 -0.10 4.38 19.03
CA ASP A 212 0.34 3.09 18.48
C ASP A 212 -0.71 2.38 17.61
N LYS A 213 -1.86 3.02 17.37
CA LYS A 213 -3.01 2.45 16.65
C LYS A 213 -3.41 3.24 15.42
N VAL A 214 -2.58 4.19 14.99
CA VAL A 214 -2.81 5.03 13.82
C VAL A 214 -1.56 5.08 12.96
N VAL A 215 -1.76 5.40 11.68
CA VAL A 215 -0.71 5.82 10.77
C VAL A 215 -0.92 7.30 10.45
N VAL A 216 0.14 8.09 10.40
CA VAL A 216 0.07 9.49 9.95
C VAL A 216 0.86 9.64 8.66
N ILE A 217 0.21 10.17 7.62
CA ILE A 217 0.82 10.37 6.30
C ILE A 217 0.82 11.85 5.91
N SER A 218 1.81 12.28 5.13
CA SER A 218 1.87 13.66 4.64
C SER A 218 2.78 13.80 3.43
N PHE A 219 2.48 14.77 2.56
CA PHE A 219 3.39 15.25 1.52
C PHE A 219 4.53 16.13 2.07
N THR A 220 4.48 16.48 3.36
CA THR A 220 5.42 17.40 4.01
C THR A 220 6.37 16.65 4.94
N GLU A 221 7.58 16.38 4.47
CA GLU A 221 8.61 15.66 5.25
C GLU A 221 8.95 16.36 6.57
N SER A 222 8.99 17.70 6.59
CA SER A 222 9.28 18.44 7.83
C SER A 222 8.19 18.27 8.90
N PHE A 223 6.93 18.05 8.51
CA PHE A 223 5.85 17.73 9.44
C PHE A 223 6.06 16.33 10.04
N LEU A 224 6.36 15.33 9.20
CA LEU A 224 6.61 13.96 9.67
C LEU A 224 7.81 13.89 10.61
N ASN A 225 8.90 14.58 10.29
CA ASN A 225 10.07 14.67 11.17
C ASN A 225 9.74 15.30 12.53
N GLN A 226 8.83 16.28 12.57
CA GLN A 226 8.35 16.86 13.83
C GLN A 226 7.48 15.87 14.61
N VAL A 227 6.59 15.13 13.95
CA VAL A 227 5.79 14.08 14.61
C VAL A 227 6.71 13.01 15.20
N HIS A 228 7.68 12.50 14.43
CA HIS A 228 8.65 11.51 14.88
C HIS A 228 9.46 11.99 16.10
N ALA A 229 9.85 13.27 16.12
CA ALA A 229 10.59 13.85 17.24
C ALA A 229 9.77 13.93 18.54
N ILE A 230 8.44 14.06 18.45
CA ILE A 230 7.54 14.20 19.61
C ILE A 230 7.00 12.83 20.06
N ALA A 231 6.66 11.95 19.11
CA ALA A 231 6.03 10.67 19.34
C ALA A 231 6.54 9.62 18.32
N PRO A 232 7.76 9.08 18.50
CA PRO A 232 8.39 8.15 17.57
C PRO A 232 7.67 6.79 17.46
N GLU A 233 6.72 6.50 18.35
CA GLU A 233 5.87 5.31 18.29
C GLU A 233 4.74 5.38 17.25
N ILE A 234 4.43 6.57 16.72
CA ILE A 234 3.44 6.74 15.66
C ILE A 234 4.06 6.28 14.35
N LYS A 235 3.41 5.35 13.64
CA LYS A 235 3.84 4.91 12.31
C LYS A 235 3.63 6.03 11.29
N LEU A 236 4.65 6.32 10.47
CA LEU A 236 4.68 7.46 9.56
C LEU A 236 4.81 7.06 8.09
N GLY A 237 4.05 7.73 7.22
CA GLY A 237 4.15 7.55 5.76
C GLY A 237 4.44 8.85 5.01
N PHE A 238 5.45 8.83 4.15
CA PHE A 238 5.74 9.93 3.24
C PHE A 238 4.98 9.77 1.92
N LEU A 239 4.18 10.76 1.57
CA LEU A 239 3.42 10.80 0.33
C LEU A 239 4.22 11.46 -0.79
N GLY A 240 4.18 10.86 -1.98
CA GLY A 240 4.64 11.52 -3.19
C GLY A 240 3.79 11.25 -4.42
N SER A 241 4.12 11.94 -5.50
CA SER A 241 3.30 12.01 -6.70
C SER A 241 4.16 12.06 -7.96
N SER A 242 3.52 12.18 -9.12
CA SER A 242 4.20 12.37 -10.41
C SER A 242 5.09 13.63 -10.47
N ALA A 243 4.92 14.57 -9.53
CA ALA A 243 5.73 15.78 -9.45
C ALA A 243 7.11 15.56 -8.80
N SER A 244 7.35 14.39 -8.20
CA SER A 244 8.61 14.02 -7.55
C SER A 244 9.14 12.69 -8.09
N ALA A 245 10.45 12.47 -7.92
CA ALA A 245 11.10 11.21 -8.29
C ALA A 245 11.50 10.44 -7.04
N ILE A 246 11.38 9.11 -7.11
CA ILE A 246 11.90 8.22 -6.09
C ILE A 246 13.40 8.00 -6.36
N THR A 247 14.26 8.59 -5.52
CA THR A 247 15.71 8.46 -5.61
C THR A 247 16.26 7.68 -4.42
N ASP A 248 17.41 7.02 -4.60
CA ASP A 248 18.05 6.27 -3.51
C ASP A 248 18.39 7.20 -2.31
N SER A 249 18.77 8.45 -2.59
CA SER A 249 19.02 9.47 -1.57
C SER A 249 17.77 9.90 -0.80
N LEU A 250 16.60 9.91 -1.45
CA LEU A 250 15.32 10.15 -0.78
C LEU A 250 15.03 8.98 0.17
N LEU A 251 15.10 7.75 -0.33
CA LEU A 251 14.77 6.55 0.44
C LEU A 251 15.64 6.39 1.69
N VAL A 252 16.95 6.53 1.56
CA VAL A 252 17.88 6.45 2.71
C VAL A 252 17.57 7.53 3.74
N ARG A 253 17.26 8.75 3.29
CA ARG A 253 16.92 9.86 4.19
C ARG A 253 15.62 9.64 4.93
N LEU A 254 14.58 9.14 4.25
CA LEU A 254 13.31 8.81 4.88
C LEU A 254 13.48 7.71 5.94
N ALA A 255 14.19 6.64 5.61
CA ALA A 255 14.48 5.54 6.54
C ALA A 255 15.24 6.01 7.79
N VAL A 256 16.29 6.82 7.63
CA VAL A 256 17.07 7.36 8.76
C VAL A 256 16.25 8.32 9.63
N ASN A 257 15.26 9.01 9.07
CA ASN A 257 14.40 9.95 9.78
C ASN A 257 13.19 9.29 10.45
N GLY A 258 13.12 7.95 10.48
CA GLY A 258 12.04 7.23 11.15
C GLY A 258 10.72 7.25 10.40
N ILE A 259 10.76 7.35 9.06
CA ILE A 259 9.61 7.10 8.20
C ILE A 259 9.51 5.60 7.94
N ASP A 260 8.29 5.05 7.99
CA ASP A 260 8.03 3.62 7.81
C ASP A 260 7.51 3.30 6.40
N ILE A 261 6.68 4.17 5.84
CA ILE A 261 5.96 3.93 4.57
C ILE A 261 6.34 4.99 3.53
N VAL A 262 6.57 4.56 2.28
CA VAL A 262 6.59 5.44 1.11
C VAL A 262 5.34 5.16 0.29
N ASP A 263 4.42 6.13 0.24
CA ASP A 263 3.14 5.98 -0.44
C ASP A 263 3.08 6.88 -1.68
N TRP A 264 2.88 6.29 -2.85
CA TRP A 264 3.09 6.98 -4.13
C TRP A 264 1.91 6.85 -5.10
N SER A 265 1.80 7.81 -6.00
CA SER A 265 0.83 7.69 -7.09
C SER A 265 1.10 6.43 -7.92
N TYR A 266 0.11 5.56 -8.10
CA TYR A 266 0.25 4.27 -8.79
C TYR A 266 0.78 4.41 -10.22
N GLY A 267 0.49 5.53 -10.88
CA GLY A 267 0.94 5.83 -12.24
C GLY A 267 2.40 6.29 -12.32
N SER A 268 3.05 6.51 -11.18
CA SER A 268 4.41 7.03 -11.05
C SER A 268 5.33 6.12 -10.25
N ILE A 269 4.90 4.88 -10.00
CA ILE A 269 5.70 3.83 -9.38
C ILE A 269 5.96 2.70 -10.37
N ALA A 270 7.23 2.33 -10.52
CA ALA A 270 7.67 1.19 -11.34
C ALA A 270 8.13 0.04 -10.43
N ASP A 271 8.22 -1.17 -10.97
CA ASP A 271 8.60 -2.38 -10.24
C ASP A 271 9.96 -2.23 -9.54
N ALA A 272 10.92 -1.58 -10.22
CA ALA A 272 12.24 -1.27 -9.65
C ALA A 272 12.16 -0.32 -8.43
N ASN A 273 11.11 0.50 -8.31
CA ASN A 273 10.92 1.35 -7.14
C ASN A 273 10.47 0.53 -5.92
N VAL A 274 9.54 -0.42 -6.10
CA VAL A 274 9.05 -1.28 -5.00
C VAL A 274 10.21 -2.02 -4.34
N MET A 275 11.04 -2.70 -5.15
CA MET A 275 12.20 -3.43 -4.64
C MET A 275 13.20 -2.51 -3.92
N LYS A 276 13.43 -1.29 -4.42
CA LYS A 276 14.35 -0.32 -3.80
C LYS A 276 13.84 0.20 -2.46
N ILE A 277 12.54 0.45 -2.35
CA ILE A 277 11.90 0.90 -1.10
C ILE A 277 12.06 -0.20 -0.04
N GLN A 278 11.69 -1.43 -0.39
CA GLN A 278 11.77 -2.57 0.52
C GLN A 278 13.22 -2.92 0.91
N ALA A 279 14.18 -2.77 -0.01
CA ALA A 279 15.60 -3.02 0.26
C ALA A 279 16.21 -2.10 1.33
N VAL A 280 15.63 -0.92 1.59
CA VAL A 280 16.06 -0.04 2.68
C VAL A 280 15.20 -0.20 3.95
N GLY A 281 14.35 -1.22 4.00
CA GLY A 281 13.50 -1.52 5.15
C GLY A 281 12.23 -0.69 5.24
N LEU A 282 11.87 0.05 4.19
CA LEU A 282 10.63 0.81 4.10
C LEU A 282 9.53 -0.05 3.48
N GLU A 283 8.29 0.22 3.84
CA GLU A 283 7.11 -0.39 3.21
C GLU A 283 6.61 0.50 2.06
N VAL A 284 5.98 -0.08 1.04
CA VAL A 284 5.49 0.65 -0.13
C VAL A 284 3.97 0.68 -0.22
N GLY A 285 3.41 1.89 -0.27
CA GLY A 285 2.01 2.15 -0.57
C GLY A 285 1.80 2.69 -1.97
N VAL A 286 0.59 2.49 -2.50
CA VAL A 286 0.16 3.09 -3.76
C VAL A 286 -1.25 3.67 -3.70
N TRP A 287 -1.44 4.86 -4.28
CA TRP A 287 -2.73 5.53 -4.40
C TRP A 287 -2.97 6.13 -5.79
N THR A 288 -4.19 6.31 -6.27
CA THR A 288 -5.43 5.63 -5.87
C THR A 288 -5.76 4.57 -6.91
N ALA A 289 -5.69 3.29 -6.54
CA ALA A 289 -5.94 2.16 -7.44
C ALA A 289 -7.43 1.79 -7.46
N ASN A 290 -8.15 2.19 -8.52
CA ASN A 290 -9.62 2.08 -8.56
C ASN A 290 -10.17 1.03 -9.52
N THR A 291 -9.38 0.52 -10.45
CA THR A 291 -9.82 -0.50 -11.42
C THR A 291 -9.17 -1.83 -11.13
N ALA A 292 -9.86 -2.93 -11.43
CA ALA A 292 -9.33 -4.27 -11.20
C ALA A 292 -7.97 -4.49 -11.87
N ALA A 293 -7.77 -3.97 -13.08
CA ALA A 293 -6.49 -4.05 -13.79
C ALA A 293 -5.36 -3.30 -13.05
N VAL A 294 -5.64 -2.07 -12.58
CA VAL A 294 -4.65 -1.28 -11.83
C VAL A 294 -4.34 -1.94 -10.48
N ILE A 295 -5.37 -2.39 -9.75
CA ILE A 295 -5.22 -3.08 -8.46
C ILE A 295 -4.38 -4.34 -8.64
N GLN A 296 -4.73 -5.21 -9.60
CA GLN A 296 -3.97 -6.44 -9.88
C GLN A 296 -2.52 -6.13 -10.21
N THR A 297 -2.27 -5.10 -11.02
CA THR A 297 -0.89 -4.67 -11.33
C THR A 297 -0.12 -4.30 -10.06
N GLN A 298 -0.75 -3.66 -9.07
CA GLN A 298 -0.05 -3.30 -7.82
C GLN A 298 0.16 -4.51 -6.89
N ILE A 299 -0.77 -5.46 -6.88
CA ILE A 299 -0.61 -6.74 -6.19
C ILE A 299 0.57 -7.51 -6.78
N ASP A 300 0.60 -7.66 -8.12
CA ASP A 300 1.67 -8.37 -8.84
C ASP A 300 3.05 -7.74 -8.63
N ARG A 301 3.10 -6.42 -8.40
CA ARG A 301 4.31 -5.67 -8.07
C ARG A 301 4.81 -5.89 -6.64
N GLY A 302 3.99 -6.43 -5.76
CA GLY A 302 4.31 -6.59 -4.34
C GLY A 302 4.18 -5.31 -3.52
N ALA A 303 3.20 -4.44 -3.85
CA ALA A 303 2.87 -3.31 -2.99
C ALA A 303 2.34 -3.79 -1.63
N ASP A 304 2.83 -3.18 -0.54
CA ASP A 304 2.43 -3.51 0.83
C ASP A 304 1.06 -2.91 1.18
N TYR A 305 0.74 -1.73 0.64
CA TYR A 305 -0.54 -1.03 0.83
C TYR A 305 -1.17 -0.64 -0.51
N ILE A 306 -2.47 -0.88 -0.66
CA ILE A 306 -3.25 -0.48 -1.83
C ILE A 306 -4.40 0.43 -1.39
N THR A 307 -4.26 1.72 -1.70
CA THR A 307 -5.25 2.76 -1.40
C THR A 307 -6.26 2.89 -2.54
N THR A 308 -7.55 2.73 -2.22
CA THR A 308 -8.63 2.60 -3.22
C THR A 308 -9.95 3.22 -2.76
N ASN A 309 -10.76 3.70 -3.70
CA ASN A 309 -12.14 4.09 -3.44
C ASN A 309 -13.08 2.87 -3.35
N TYR A 310 -12.63 1.68 -3.76
CA TYR A 310 -13.41 0.46 -3.87
C TYR A 310 -12.80 -0.69 -3.05
N PRO A 311 -12.76 -0.59 -1.70
CA PRO A 311 -12.13 -1.59 -0.84
C PRO A 311 -12.71 -3.00 -1.01
N ALA A 312 -14.00 -3.18 -1.29
CA ALA A 312 -14.57 -4.52 -1.50
C ALA A 312 -13.99 -5.24 -2.73
N LEU A 313 -13.83 -4.51 -3.85
CA LEU A 313 -13.18 -5.05 -5.06
C LEU A 313 -11.72 -5.37 -4.78
N THR A 314 -11.01 -4.48 -4.09
CA THR A 314 -9.59 -4.68 -3.76
C THR A 314 -9.41 -5.86 -2.84
N ARG A 315 -10.24 -6.01 -1.81
CA ARG A 315 -10.26 -7.18 -0.92
C ARG A 315 -10.42 -8.48 -1.70
N GLN A 316 -11.40 -8.54 -2.59
CA GLN A 316 -11.64 -9.71 -3.42
C GLN A 316 -10.40 -10.08 -4.24
N LEU A 317 -9.73 -9.11 -4.87
CA LEU A 317 -8.54 -9.38 -5.68
C LEU A 317 -7.34 -9.82 -4.83
N VAL A 318 -7.14 -9.19 -3.67
CA VAL A 318 -6.09 -9.61 -2.72
C VAL A 318 -6.35 -11.03 -2.24
N GLU A 319 -7.59 -11.39 -1.87
CA GLU A 319 -7.93 -12.75 -1.42
C GLU A 319 -7.91 -13.80 -2.53
N GLN A 320 -8.06 -13.42 -3.80
CA GLN A 320 -7.90 -14.35 -4.92
C GLN A 320 -6.44 -14.65 -5.23
N TYR A 321 -5.53 -13.76 -4.84
CA TYR A 321 -4.11 -13.87 -5.10
C TYR A 321 -3.37 -14.75 -4.07
N TYR A 322 -3.82 -14.75 -2.81
CA TYR A 322 -3.22 -15.45 -1.67
C TYR A 322 -4.08 -16.61 -1.16
#